data_AF-A0ABC9W6N9-F1
#
_entry.id   AF-A0ABC9W6N9-F1
#
_cell.length_a   1.000
_cell.length_b   1.000
_cell.length_c   1.000
_cell.angle_alpha   90.00
_cell.angle_beta   90.00
_cell.angle_gamma   90.00
#
_symmetry.space_group_name_H-M   'P 1'
#
loop_
_entity.id
_entity.type
_entity.pdbx_description
1 polymer ?
#
loop_
_entity_poly.entity_id
_entity_poly.type
_entity_poly.pdbx_seq_one_letter_code
_entity_poly.pdbx_strand_id
1 'polypeptide(L)'
;MQSIIVIVIVIIIIIVIVIIIIIIIIIVIVIIIIIVIVILRGWGGSLLQHHHHHRHRAGGDPCSSISIIIVIVIVIIIIIVIIIIVIVIVIIIIIVIVIVVIIRYRRHPKPPYSYLALIALVIRAAPGRRLKLAQIIQAISSLFPFFGGGYQGWKDSVRHNLSSNPCFAKVLKDPAKPKAKGNYWTVDAMAPPNKSIFDVWLSHPGDIVHPALRG
;
A
#
# COMPACT_ATOMS: atom_id res chain seq x y z
N MET A 1 -0.05 4.41 -16.54
CA MET A 1 1.06 3.57 -17.05
C MET A 1 2.16 3.35 -16.02
N GLN A 2 2.78 4.40 -15.46
CA GLN A 2 3.87 4.25 -14.47
C GLN A 2 3.49 3.39 -13.25
N SER A 3 2.29 3.52 -12.68
CA SER A 3 1.87 2.70 -11.54
C SER A 3 1.66 1.22 -11.87
N ILE A 4 1.25 0.88 -13.09
CA ILE A 4 1.00 -0.52 -13.50
C ILE A 4 2.32 -1.25 -13.69
N ILE A 5 3.30 -0.61 -14.33
CA ILE A 5 4.64 -1.18 -14.53
C ILE A 5 5.31 -1.45 -13.18
N VAL A 6 5.22 -0.52 -12.22
CA VAL A 6 5.74 -0.72 -10.87
C VAL A 6 5.05 -1.89 -10.16
N ILE A 7 3.73 -2.02 -10.30
CA ILE A 7 2.97 -3.15 -9.73
C ILE A 7 3.46 -4.48 -10.33
N VAL A 8 3.62 -4.54 -11.64
CA VAL A 8 4.09 -5.75 -12.34
C VAL A 8 5.49 -6.14 -11.88
N ILE A 9 6.42 -5.17 -11.78
CA ILE A 9 7.79 -5.41 -11.30
C ILE A 9 7.80 -5.93 -9.87
N VAL A 10 7.01 -5.32 -8.98
CA VAL A 10 6.88 -5.76 -7.59
C VAL A 10 6.35 -7.19 -7.50
N ILE A 11 5.32 -7.52 -8.27
CA ILE A 11 4.74 -8.87 -8.30
C ILE A 11 5.78 -9.89 -8.79
N ILE A 12 6.54 -9.56 -9.84
CA ILE A 12 7.62 -10.42 -10.36
C ILE A 12 8.68 -10.66 -9.28
N ILE A 13 9.13 -9.61 -8.57
CA ILE A 13 10.13 -9.73 -7.49
C ILE A 13 9.61 -10.67 -6.39
N ILE A 14 8.35 -10.52 -5.98
CA ILE A 14 7.73 -11.38 -4.97
C ILE A 14 7.70 -12.85 -5.44
N ILE A 15 7.28 -13.10 -6.67
CA ILE A 15 7.22 -14.45 -7.24
C ILE A 15 8.62 -15.08 -7.25
N VAL A 16 9.65 -14.34 -7.68
CA VAL A 16 11.04 -14.83 -7.70
C VAL A 16 11.52 -15.20 -6.29
N ILE A 17 11.26 -14.36 -5.29
CA ILE A 17 11.64 -14.63 -3.90
C ILE A 17 10.95 -15.89 -3.38
N VAL A 18 9.65 -16.06 -3.65
CA VAL A 18 8.89 -17.25 -3.24
C VAL A 18 9.47 -18.51 -3.88
N ILE A 19 9.80 -18.47 -5.17
CA ILE A 19 10.43 -19.59 -5.88
C ILE A 19 11.78 -19.95 -5.23
N ILE A 20 12.61 -18.96 -4.90
CA ILE A 20 13.91 -19.19 -4.24
C ILE A 20 13.72 -19.91 -2.90
N ILE A 21 12.72 -19.53 -2.11
CA ILE A 21 12.44 -20.17 -0.81
C ILE A 21 11.96 -21.60 -0.99
N ILE A 22 11.08 -21.85 -1.95
CA ILE A 22 10.63 -23.21 -2.28
C ILE A 22 11.83 -24.08 -2.65
N ILE A 23 12.75 -23.57 -3.46
CA ILE A 23 13.98 -24.28 -3.84
C ILE A 23 14.83 -24.58 -2.61
N ILE A 24 15.04 -23.60 -1.71
CA ILE A 24 15.81 -23.81 -0.46
C ILE A 24 15.17 -24.89 0.41
N ILE A 25 13.84 -24.87 0.57
CA ILE A 25 13.09 -25.89 1.32
C ILE A 25 13.31 -27.27 0.71
N ILE A 26 13.20 -27.40 -0.63
CA ILE A 26 13.42 -28.67 -1.32
C ILE A 26 14.85 -29.18 -1.09
N ILE A 27 15.86 -28.30 -1.21
CA ILE A 27 17.27 -28.66 -0.98
C ILE A 27 17.46 -29.19 0.45
N VAL A 28 16.89 -28.50 1.45
CA VAL A 28 16.98 -28.93 2.86
C VAL A 28 16.34 -30.31 3.04
N ILE A 29 15.15 -30.54 2.47
CA ILE A 29 14.46 -31.84 2.53
C ILE A 29 15.32 -32.94 1.91
N VAL A 30 15.93 -32.68 0.74
CA VAL A 30 16.80 -33.65 0.07
C VAL A 30 18.03 -33.97 0.93
N ILE A 31 18.66 -32.96 1.54
CA ILE A 31 19.79 -33.18 2.45
C ILE A 31 19.38 -34.04 3.64
N ILE A 32 18.21 -33.80 4.23
CA ILE A 32 17.66 -34.63 5.31
C ILE A 32 17.51 -36.08 4.86
N ILE A 33 16.89 -36.32 3.70
CA ILE A 33 16.69 -37.67 3.14
C ILE A 33 18.05 -38.37 2.95
N ILE A 34 19.05 -37.68 2.41
CA ILE A 34 20.40 -38.24 2.21
C ILE A 34 21.02 -38.64 3.56
N ILE A 35 20.97 -37.77 4.56
CA ILE A 35 21.52 -38.05 5.90
C ILE A 35 20.83 -39.28 6.51
N VAL A 36 19.50 -39.37 6.43
CA VAL A 36 18.72 -40.51 6.93
C VAL A 36 19.15 -41.80 6.21
N ILE A 37 19.28 -41.79 4.88
CA ILE A 37 19.73 -42.95 4.11
C ILE A 37 21.14 -43.40 4.53
N VAL A 38 22.07 -42.46 4.74
CA VAL A 38 23.45 -42.77 5.16
C VAL A 38 23.46 -43.42 6.54
N ILE A 39 22.66 -42.92 7.49
CA ILE A 39 22.54 -43.50 8.84
C ILE A 39 21.96 -44.91 8.76
N LEU A 40 20.87 -45.11 8.01
CA LEU A 40 20.22 -46.42 7.85
C LEU A 40 21.16 -47.45 7.21
N ARG A 41 21.96 -47.05 6.21
CA ARG A 41 22.97 -47.92 5.60
C ARG A 41 24.13 -48.24 6.55
N GLY A 42 24.55 -47.29 7.39
CA GLY A 42 25.58 -47.50 8.41
C GLY A 42 25.17 -48.49 9.51
N TRP A 43 23.87 -48.53 9.86
CA TRP A 43 23.31 -49.52 10.78
C TRP A 43 23.25 -50.94 10.18
N GLY A 44 22.95 -51.05 8.89
CA GLY A 44 22.90 -52.34 8.19
C GLY A 44 24.23 -53.11 8.17
N GLY A 45 25.37 -52.40 8.18
CA GLY A 45 26.70 -53.02 8.21
C GLY A 45 27.14 -53.52 9.58
N SER A 46 26.74 -52.85 10.68
CA SER A 46 27.16 -53.23 12.04
C SER A 46 26.43 -54.46 12.58
N LEU A 47 25.19 -54.70 12.13
CA LEU A 47 24.39 -55.85 12.58
C LEU A 47 24.90 -57.20 12.01
N LEU A 48 25.51 -57.19 10.82
CA LEU A 48 26.04 -58.39 10.16
C LEU A 48 27.41 -58.84 10.70
N GLN A 49 28.17 -57.96 11.36
CA GLN A 49 29.52 -58.26 11.84
C GLN A 49 29.56 -58.70 13.31
N HIS A 50 28.48 -58.44 14.05
CA HIS A 50 28.35 -58.81 15.46
C HIS A 50 28.17 -60.33 15.71
N HIS A 51 27.96 -61.12 14.65
CA HIS A 51 27.79 -62.57 14.79
C HIS A 51 29.11 -63.35 14.90
N HIS A 52 30.29 -62.73 14.70
CA HIS A 52 31.54 -63.49 14.54
C HIS A 52 32.73 -63.22 15.48
N HIS A 53 32.72 -62.26 16.40
CA HIS A 53 33.90 -62.10 17.29
C HIS A 53 33.62 -61.57 18.70
N HIS A 54 33.64 -62.48 19.68
CA HIS A 54 33.96 -62.16 21.07
C HIS A 54 35.48 -61.99 21.23
N ARG A 55 35.96 -60.76 21.47
CA ARG A 55 37.09 -60.50 22.38
C ARG A 55 37.20 -59.02 22.76
N HIS A 56 37.54 -58.81 24.03
CA HIS A 56 37.66 -57.56 24.78
C HIS A 56 38.35 -56.39 24.04
N ARG A 57 37.70 -55.22 24.04
CA ARG A 57 38.34 -53.90 24.15
C ARG A 57 37.36 -52.91 24.77
N ALA A 58 37.83 -52.17 25.77
CA ALA A 58 37.18 -50.96 26.26
C ALA A 58 37.22 -49.90 25.14
N GLY A 59 36.17 -49.86 24.33
CA GLY A 59 35.90 -48.83 23.35
C GLY A 59 34.52 -48.28 23.67
N GLY A 60 34.41 -46.95 23.83
CA GLY A 60 33.16 -46.29 24.24
C GLY A 60 31.97 -46.76 23.42
N ASP A 61 30.82 -46.94 24.09
CA ASP A 61 29.61 -47.53 23.52
C ASP A 61 29.20 -46.83 22.21
N PRO A 62 29.28 -47.51 21.05
CA PRO A 62 28.93 -46.93 19.75
C PRO A 62 27.50 -46.40 19.69
N CYS A 63 26.59 -47.00 20.47
CA CYS A 63 25.19 -46.57 20.61
C CYS A 63 25.05 -45.15 21.20
N SER A 64 25.99 -44.72 22.06
CA SER A 64 25.96 -43.38 22.67
C SER A 64 26.36 -42.30 21.66
N SER A 65 27.41 -42.53 20.87
CA SER A 65 27.88 -41.60 19.84
C SER A 65 26.87 -41.44 18.70
N ILE A 66 26.21 -42.52 18.28
CA ILE A 66 25.17 -42.50 17.24
C ILE A 66 23.95 -41.69 17.71
N SER A 67 23.53 -41.87 18.97
CA SER A 67 22.41 -41.14 19.55
C SER A 67 22.69 -39.63 19.61
N ILE A 68 23.93 -39.23 19.93
CA ILE A 68 24.35 -37.83 19.95
C ILE A 68 24.30 -37.21 18.55
N ILE A 69 24.77 -37.92 17.52
CA ILE A 69 24.74 -37.43 16.13
C ILE A 69 23.30 -37.20 15.66
N ILE A 70 22.38 -38.12 15.99
CA ILE A 70 20.95 -37.98 15.64
C ILE A 70 20.36 -36.74 16.30
N VAL A 71 20.63 -36.52 17.59
CA VAL A 71 20.15 -35.34 18.32
C VAL A 71 20.70 -34.06 17.69
N ILE A 72 21.99 -34.00 17.35
CA ILE A 72 22.60 -32.84 16.69
C ILE A 72 21.94 -32.56 15.34
N VAL A 73 21.70 -33.59 14.52
CA VAL A 73 21.03 -33.45 13.22
C VAL A 73 19.61 -32.92 13.38
N ILE A 74 18.83 -33.45 14.33
CA ILE A 74 17.47 -32.99 14.63
C ILE A 74 17.48 -31.51 15.05
N VAL A 75 18.43 -31.12 15.92
CA VAL A 75 18.57 -29.73 16.37
C VAL A 75 18.90 -28.81 15.18
N ILE A 76 19.81 -29.21 14.29
CA ILE A 76 20.15 -28.45 13.08
C ILE A 76 18.91 -28.28 12.18
N ILE A 77 18.12 -29.34 11.99
CA ILE A 77 16.89 -29.29 11.19
C ILE A 77 15.90 -28.30 11.80
N ILE A 78 15.68 -28.37 13.12
CA ILE A 78 14.78 -27.44 13.83
C ILE A 78 15.24 -25.99 13.63
N ILE A 79 16.53 -25.72 13.76
CA ILE A 79 17.11 -24.38 13.53
C ILE A 79 16.85 -23.91 12.10
N ILE A 80 17.08 -24.75 11.09
CA ILE A 80 16.84 -24.42 9.68
C ILE A 80 15.35 -24.12 9.44
N VAL A 81 14.45 -24.94 9.97
CA VAL A 81 13.00 -24.73 9.87
C VAL A 81 12.59 -23.40 10.49
N ILE A 82 13.11 -23.06 11.67
CA ILE A 82 12.86 -21.77 12.33
C ILE A 82 13.34 -20.61 11.46
N ILE A 83 14.55 -20.71 10.88
CA ILE A 83 15.10 -19.68 9.98
C ILE A 83 14.18 -19.47 8.77
N ILE A 84 13.71 -20.56 8.15
CA ILE A 84 12.78 -20.50 7.01
C ILE A 84 11.47 -19.81 7.41
N ILE A 85 10.89 -20.16 8.56
CA ILE A 85 9.67 -19.53 9.07
C ILE A 85 9.87 -18.03 9.27
N VAL A 86 10.99 -17.63 9.88
CA VAL A 86 11.32 -16.21 10.09
C VAL A 86 11.45 -15.48 8.75
N ILE A 87 12.13 -16.05 7.76
CA ILE A 87 12.27 -15.46 6.41
C ILE A 87 10.88 -15.27 5.77
N VAL A 88 10.01 -16.28 5.84
CA VAL A 88 8.64 -16.21 5.31
C VAL A 88 7.85 -15.08 5.98
N ILE A 89 7.91 -14.96 7.31
CA ILE A 89 7.25 -13.89 8.05
C ILE A 89 7.75 -12.51 7.61
N VAL A 90 9.07 -12.32 7.49
CA VAL A 90 9.68 -11.06 7.04
C VAL A 90 9.18 -10.70 5.63
N ILE A 91 9.06 -11.67 4.74
CA ILE A 91 8.56 -11.43 3.38
C ILE A 91 7.09 -11.03 3.38
N ILE A 92 6.26 -11.70 4.17
CA ILE A 92 4.85 -11.32 4.33
C ILE A 92 4.75 -9.86 4.78
N ILE A 93 5.57 -9.45 5.76
CA ILE A 93 5.61 -8.06 6.23
C ILE A 93 6.01 -7.10 5.10
N ILE A 94 7.06 -7.41 4.34
CA ILE A 94 7.48 -6.60 3.19
C ILE A 94 6.36 -6.48 2.15
N ILE A 95 5.68 -7.57 1.83
CA ILE A 95 4.55 -7.58 0.90
C ILE A 95 3.44 -6.66 1.39
N VAL A 96 3.06 -6.75 2.67
CA VAL A 96 2.03 -5.88 3.27
C VAL A 96 2.45 -4.41 3.18
N ILE A 97 3.69 -4.08 3.53
CA ILE A 97 4.21 -2.71 3.42
C ILE A 97 4.13 -2.21 1.99
N VAL A 98 4.58 -3.01 1.02
CA VAL A 98 4.57 -2.62 -0.40
C VAL A 98 3.15 -2.44 -0.91
N ILE A 99 2.20 -3.31 -0.55
CA ILE A 99 0.78 -3.15 -0.90
C ILE A 99 0.23 -1.84 -0.34
N VAL A 100 0.48 -1.55 0.94
CA VAL A 100 0.06 -0.30 1.59
C VAL A 100 0.66 0.91 0.87
N VAL A 101 1.95 0.86 0.54
CA VAL A 101 2.64 1.92 -0.22
C VAL A 101 2.00 2.07 -1.60
N ILE A 102 1.76 1.00 -2.36
CA ILE A 102 1.14 1.07 -3.68
C ILE A 102 -0.26 1.70 -3.62
N ILE A 103 -1.07 1.33 -2.63
CA ILE A 103 -2.39 1.92 -2.41
C ILE A 103 -2.26 3.43 -2.18
N ARG A 104 -1.28 3.86 -1.37
CA ARG A 104 -1.00 5.28 -1.11
C ARG A 104 -0.40 6.03 -2.31
N TYR A 105 0.33 5.35 -3.19
CA TYR A 105 1.02 5.96 -4.34
C TYR A 105 0.21 5.93 -5.65
N ARG A 106 -1.03 5.44 -5.64
CA ARG A 106 -1.93 5.61 -6.79
C ARG A 106 -2.20 7.09 -7.00
N ARG A 107 -1.47 7.70 -7.95
CA ARG A 107 -1.76 9.06 -8.40
C ARG A 107 -3.10 9.05 -9.11
N HIS A 108 -4.10 9.66 -8.46
CA HIS A 108 -5.37 9.92 -9.12
C HIS A 108 -5.13 10.86 -10.32
N PRO A 109 -5.84 10.68 -11.44
CA PRO A 109 -5.73 11.61 -12.56
C PRO A 109 -6.26 12.98 -12.16
N LYS A 110 -5.66 14.04 -12.72
CA LYS A 110 -6.17 15.41 -12.53
C LYS A 110 -7.58 15.49 -13.15
N PRO A 111 -8.58 16.02 -12.42
CA PRO A 111 -9.91 16.20 -12.97
C PRO A 111 -9.87 17.11 -14.21
N PRO A 112 -10.72 16.88 -15.23
CA PRO A 112 -10.80 17.71 -16.44
C PRO A 112 -11.55 19.04 -16.19
N TYR A 113 -11.33 19.67 -15.04
CA TYR A 113 -12.00 20.90 -14.63
C TYR A 113 -10.98 21.98 -14.24
N SER A 114 -11.28 23.23 -14.59
CA SER A 114 -10.51 24.39 -14.11
C SER A 114 -10.74 24.58 -12.60
N TYR A 115 -9.83 25.27 -11.91
CA TYR A 115 -10.06 25.60 -10.49
C TYR A 115 -11.35 26.39 -10.26
N LEU A 116 -11.74 27.25 -11.20
CA LEU A 116 -12.99 28.02 -11.12
C LEU A 116 -14.20 27.09 -11.18
N ALA A 117 -14.20 26.15 -12.12
CA ALA A 117 -15.25 25.14 -12.23
C ALA A 117 -15.37 24.31 -10.94
N LEU A 118 -14.24 23.86 -10.38
CA LEU A 118 -14.20 23.10 -9.13
C LEU A 118 -14.78 23.90 -7.95
N ILE A 119 -14.37 25.18 -7.80
CA ILE A 119 -14.85 26.07 -6.74
C ILE A 119 -16.36 26.34 -6.91
N ALA A 120 -16.80 26.65 -8.12
CA ALA A 120 -18.21 26.92 -8.40
C ALA A 120 -19.09 25.69 -8.13
N LEU A 121 -18.62 24.50 -8.50
CA LEU A 121 -19.30 23.23 -8.25
C LEU A 121 -19.56 23.02 -6.75
N VAL A 122 -18.53 23.13 -5.91
CA VAL A 122 -18.67 22.87 -4.47
C VAL A 122 -19.49 23.94 -3.75
N ILE A 123 -19.38 25.22 -4.15
CA ILE A 123 -20.20 26.30 -3.59
C ILE A 123 -21.67 26.10 -3.97
N ARG A 124 -21.95 25.71 -5.22
CA ARG A 124 -23.32 25.46 -5.69
C ARG A 124 -23.93 24.25 -5.00
N ALA A 125 -23.18 23.20 -4.71
CA ALA A 125 -23.71 22.04 -4.00
C ALA A 125 -23.99 22.30 -2.51
N ALA A 126 -23.42 23.36 -1.93
CA ALA A 126 -23.58 23.67 -0.52
C ALA A 126 -24.98 24.19 -0.17
N PRO A 127 -25.51 23.85 1.02
CA PRO A 127 -26.74 24.44 1.53
C PRO A 127 -26.55 25.96 1.68
N GLY A 128 -27.44 26.73 1.05
CA GLY A 128 -27.36 28.20 1.03
C GLY A 128 -26.35 28.77 0.01
N ARG A 129 -25.84 27.95 -0.93
CA ARG A 129 -24.98 28.37 -2.06
C ARG A 129 -23.73 29.16 -1.64
N ARG A 130 -23.22 28.91 -0.43
CA ARG A 130 -22.08 29.64 0.15
C ARG A 130 -21.22 28.74 1.02
N LEU A 131 -19.90 28.93 0.96
CA LEU A 131 -18.93 28.17 1.75
C LEU A 131 -17.78 29.03 2.24
N LYS A 132 -17.17 28.67 3.38
CA LYS A 132 -15.90 29.25 3.82
C LYS A 132 -14.75 28.67 3.01
N LEU A 133 -13.64 29.39 2.87
CA LEU A 133 -12.44 28.92 2.17
C LEU A 133 -11.98 27.51 2.63
N ALA A 134 -11.98 27.26 3.94
CA ALA A 134 -11.61 25.96 4.49
C ALA A 134 -12.56 24.84 4.02
N GLN A 135 -13.85 25.13 3.95
CA GLN A 135 -14.86 24.18 3.48
C GLN A 135 -14.76 23.94 1.97
N ILE A 136 -14.44 24.97 1.17
CA ILE A 136 -14.18 24.82 -0.28
C ILE A 136 -12.99 23.88 -0.50
N ILE A 137 -11.88 24.12 0.19
CA ILE A 137 -10.69 23.27 0.13
C ILE A 137 -11.04 21.83 0.52
N GLN A 138 -11.73 21.64 1.65
CA GLN A 138 -12.12 20.31 2.11
C GLN A 138 -13.05 19.58 1.13
N ALA A 139 -14.05 20.27 0.60
CA ALA A 139 -15.02 19.72 -0.36
C ALA A 139 -14.32 19.31 -1.67
N ILE A 140 -13.42 20.14 -2.21
CA ILE A 140 -12.67 19.80 -3.42
C ILE A 140 -11.82 18.54 -3.19
N SER A 141 -11.13 18.43 -2.06
CA SER A 141 -10.30 17.25 -1.76
C SER A 141 -11.11 15.99 -1.45
N SER A 142 -12.33 16.11 -0.94
CA SER A 142 -13.21 14.96 -0.73
C SER A 142 -13.86 14.48 -2.02
N LEU A 143 -14.21 15.40 -2.93
CA LEU A 143 -14.80 15.08 -4.23
C LEU A 143 -13.80 14.51 -5.23
N PHE A 144 -12.57 15.03 -5.21
CA PHE A 144 -11.55 14.68 -6.18
C PHE A 144 -10.30 14.20 -5.45
N PRO A 145 -10.08 12.87 -5.38
CA PRO A 145 -8.95 12.27 -4.69
C PRO A 145 -7.56 12.77 -5.14
N PHE A 146 -7.47 13.34 -6.36
CA PHE A 146 -6.27 14.05 -6.85
C PHE A 146 -5.76 15.13 -5.87
N PHE A 147 -6.65 15.84 -5.18
CA PHE A 147 -6.28 16.91 -4.25
C PHE A 147 -6.06 16.43 -2.80
N GLY A 148 -6.26 15.14 -2.52
CA GLY A 148 -6.05 14.53 -1.20
C GLY A 148 -4.61 14.11 -0.91
N GLY A 149 -3.69 14.29 -1.86
CA GLY A 149 -2.27 13.94 -1.70
C GLY A 149 -1.49 14.90 -0.79
N GLY A 150 -0.19 14.60 -0.60
CA GLY A 150 0.71 15.42 0.22
C GLY A 150 0.97 16.83 -0.34
N TYR A 151 0.83 17.03 -1.65
CA TYR A 151 1.03 18.34 -2.29
C TYR A 151 -0.12 19.31 -1.99
N GLN A 152 0.21 20.47 -1.42
CA GLN A 152 -0.77 21.47 -0.98
C GLN A 152 -0.83 22.75 -1.83
N GLY A 153 0.01 22.89 -2.87
CA GLY A 153 0.10 24.13 -3.67
C GLY A 153 -1.17 24.47 -4.44
N TRP A 154 -2.03 23.50 -4.72
CA TRP A 154 -3.35 23.75 -5.31
C TRP A 154 -4.26 24.63 -4.41
N LYS A 155 -4.03 24.63 -3.08
CA LYS A 155 -4.76 25.49 -2.14
C LYS A 155 -4.46 26.97 -2.37
N ASP A 156 -3.25 27.30 -2.82
CA ASP A 156 -2.90 28.66 -3.24
C ASP A 156 -3.62 29.04 -4.52
N SER A 157 -3.70 28.13 -5.49
CA SER A 157 -4.49 28.34 -6.69
C SER A 157 -5.96 28.60 -6.36
N VAL A 158 -6.55 27.90 -5.39
CA VAL A 158 -7.93 28.16 -4.93
C VAL A 158 -8.07 29.55 -4.31
N ARG A 159 -7.15 29.93 -3.40
CA ARG A 159 -7.15 31.27 -2.77
C ARG A 159 -7.03 32.40 -3.79
N HIS A 160 -6.12 32.24 -4.74
CA HIS A 160 -5.91 33.19 -5.82
C HIS A 160 -7.18 33.33 -6.66
N ASN A 161 -7.76 32.22 -7.12
CA ASN A 161 -8.94 32.26 -7.98
C ASN A 161 -10.17 32.88 -7.32
N LEU A 162 -10.38 32.65 -6.01
CA LEU A 162 -11.46 33.29 -5.26
C LEU A 162 -11.33 34.81 -5.20
N SER A 163 -10.10 35.33 -5.15
CA SER A 163 -9.86 36.77 -5.01
C SER A 163 -9.73 37.48 -6.36
N SER A 164 -9.28 36.77 -7.40
CA SER A 164 -8.95 37.35 -8.70
C SER A 164 -10.08 37.27 -9.73
N ASN A 165 -11.09 36.40 -9.52
CA ASN A 165 -12.19 36.25 -10.49
C ASN A 165 -13.48 36.90 -9.98
N PRO A 166 -14.14 37.74 -10.80
CA PRO A 166 -15.35 38.46 -10.41
C PRO A 166 -16.56 37.52 -10.18
N CYS A 167 -16.54 36.30 -10.70
CA CYS A 167 -17.59 35.31 -10.47
C CYS A 167 -17.69 34.85 -8.99
N PHE A 168 -16.71 35.17 -8.14
CA PHE A 168 -16.73 34.82 -6.73
C PHE A 168 -16.85 36.06 -5.85
N ALA A 169 -17.91 36.13 -5.07
CA ALA A 169 -18.17 37.24 -4.17
C ALA A 169 -18.00 36.81 -2.71
N LYS A 170 -17.43 37.70 -1.89
CA LYS A 170 -17.27 37.48 -0.46
C LYS A 170 -18.51 37.98 0.27
N VAL A 171 -19.18 37.08 1.00
CA VAL A 171 -20.30 37.40 1.90
C VAL A 171 -19.75 37.55 3.31
N LEU A 172 -19.84 38.76 3.84
CA LEU A 172 -19.32 39.10 5.15
C LEU A 172 -20.19 38.47 6.25
N LYS A 173 -19.55 37.84 7.25
CA LYS A 173 -20.25 37.40 8.46
C LYS A 173 -20.61 38.60 9.36
N ASP A 174 -19.69 39.54 9.43
CA ASP A 174 -19.80 40.78 10.19
C ASP A 174 -19.42 41.93 9.24
N PRO A 175 -20.36 42.83 8.90
CA PRO A 175 -20.07 43.98 8.06
C PRO A 175 -18.95 44.89 8.60
N ALA A 176 -18.76 44.93 9.93
CA ALA A 176 -17.71 45.70 10.56
C ALA A 176 -16.30 45.09 10.36
N LYS A 177 -16.20 43.84 9.91
CA LYS A 177 -14.93 43.11 9.77
C LYS A 177 -14.77 42.47 8.38
N PRO A 178 -14.65 43.27 7.31
CA PRO A 178 -14.58 42.76 5.94
C PRO A 178 -13.34 41.89 5.64
N LYS A 179 -12.25 42.11 6.40
CA LYS A 179 -10.99 41.36 6.28
C LYS A 179 -10.91 40.13 7.21
N ALA A 180 -11.94 39.85 8.00
CA ALA A 180 -11.90 38.73 8.95
C ALA A 180 -11.79 37.37 8.25
N LYS A 181 -11.00 36.47 8.86
CA LYS A 181 -10.94 35.06 8.50
C LYS A 181 -12.31 34.42 8.81
N GLY A 182 -12.85 33.66 7.86
CA GLY A 182 -14.13 32.95 8.05
C GLY A 182 -15.35 33.58 7.40
N ASN A 183 -15.16 34.63 6.58
CA ASN A 183 -16.19 35.08 5.64
C ASN A 183 -16.55 33.98 4.64
N TYR A 184 -17.78 34.05 4.13
CA TYR A 184 -18.30 33.10 3.16
C TYR A 184 -17.96 33.56 1.74
N TRP A 185 -17.90 32.62 0.83
CA TRP A 185 -17.78 32.84 -0.61
C TRP A 185 -19.03 32.29 -1.28
N THR A 186 -19.55 33.05 -2.24
CA THR A 186 -20.67 32.67 -3.10
C THR A 186 -20.25 32.77 -4.56
N VAL A 187 -20.98 32.09 -5.44
CA VAL A 187 -20.91 32.33 -6.88
C VAL A 187 -21.89 33.45 -7.21
N ASP A 188 -21.42 34.49 -7.88
CA ASP A 188 -22.29 35.53 -8.43
C ASP A 188 -22.92 35.01 -9.74
N ALA A 189 -24.25 34.95 -9.77
CA ALA A 189 -25.02 34.50 -10.93
C ALA A 189 -25.11 35.55 -12.05
N MET A 190 -24.79 36.81 -11.75
CA MET A 190 -24.84 37.94 -12.69
C MET A 190 -23.51 38.21 -13.39
N ALA A 191 -22.40 37.73 -12.82
CA ALA A 191 -21.11 37.79 -13.49
C ALA A 191 -21.15 36.85 -14.73
N PRO A 192 -20.79 37.33 -15.93
CA PRO A 192 -20.80 36.50 -17.12
C PRO A 192 -19.93 35.27 -16.83
N PRO A 193 -20.47 34.05 -16.98
CA PRO A 193 -19.67 32.86 -16.76
C PRO A 193 -18.53 32.94 -17.76
N ASN A 194 -17.29 32.87 -17.28
CA ASN A 194 -16.22 32.72 -18.25
C ASN A 194 -16.41 31.38 -18.98
N LYS A 195 -15.79 31.26 -20.16
CA LYS A 195 -15.92 30.09 -21.03
C LYS A 195 -15.80 28.78 -20.25
N SER A 196 -14.89 28.69 -19.27
CA SER A 196 -14.70 27.47 -18.46
C SER A 196 -15.87 27.10 -17.54
N ILE A 197 -16.57 28.08 -16.97
CA ILE A 197 -17.75 27.84 -16.12
C ILE A 197 -18.95 27.51 -17.02
N PHE A 198 -19.10 28.22 -18.14
CA PHE A 198 -20.11 27.93 -19.16
C PHE A 198 -19.95 26.53 -19.76
N ASP A 199 -18.73 26.14 -20.13
CA ASP A 199 -18.44 24.82 -20.72
C ASP A 199 -18.80 23.69 -19.75
N VAL A 200 -18.61 23.87 -18.45
CA VAL A 200 -19.06 22.91 -17.42
C VAL A 200 -20.58 22.87 -17.33
N TRP A 201 -21.26 24.01 -17.41
CA TRP A 201 -22.72 24.06 -17.41
C TRP A 201 -23.36 23.49 -18.68
N LEU A 202 -22.69 23.64 -19.82
CA LEU A 202 -23.15 23.15 -21.13
C LEU A 202 -22.85 21.67 -21.34
N SER A 203 -21.70 21.17 -20.88
CA SER A 203 -21.31 19.77 -21.05
C SER A 203 -22.12 18.81 -20.16
N HIS A 204 -22.62 19.29 -19.02
CA HIS A 204 -23.22 18.44 -17.99
C HIS A 204 -24.43 19.12 -17.29
N PRO A 205 -25.48 19.54 -18.01
CA PRO A 205 -26.60 20.28 -17.44
C PRO A 205 -27.40 19.46 -16.40
N GLY A 206 -27.41 18.13 -16.50
CA GLY A 206 -28.05 17.22 -15.55
C GLY A 206 -27.14 16.72 -14.42
N ASP A 207 -25.82 16.91 -14.53
CA ASP A 207 -24.81 16.39 -13.58
C ASP A 207 -24.12 17.48 -12.76
N ILE A 208 -24.71 18.68 -12.70
CA ILE A 208 -24.24 19.83 -11.88
C ILE A 208 -24.06 19.42 -10.41
N VAL A 209 -24.72 18.35 -9.99
CA VAL A 209 -24.51 17.67 -8.73
C VAL A 209 -23.83 16.34 -9.04
N HIS A 210 -22.52 16.27 -8.82
CA HIS A 210 -21.75 15.02 -8.83
C HIS A 210 -22.56 13.95 -8.08
N PRO A 211 -22.66 12.68 -8.52
CA PRO A 211 -23.53 11.68 -7.90
C PRO A 211 -23.36 11.59 -6.37
N ALA A 212 -22.14 11.76 -5.85
CA ALA A 212 -21.83 11.83 -4.42
C ALA A 212 -22.42 13.03 -3.64
N LEU A 213 -23.04 13.98 -4.33
CA LEU A 213 -23.68 15.19 -3.78
C LEU A 213 -25.21 15.16 -3.97
N ARG A 214 -25.75 14.13 -4.63
CA ARG A 214 -27.19 13.86 -4.65
C ARG A 214 -27.51 13.11 -3.37
N GLY A 215 -28.07 13.83 -2.40
CA GLY A 215 -28.72 13.21 -1.24
C GLY A 215 -29.95 12.43 -1.65
#